data_AF-A0A1G2ZX03-F1
#
_entry.id   AF-A0A1G2ZX03-F1
#
_cell.length_a   1.000
_cell.length_b   1.000
_cell.length_c   1.000
_cell.angle_alpha   90.00
_cell.angle_beta   90.00
_cell.angle_gamma   90.00
#
_symmetry.space_group_name_H-M   'P 1'
#
loop_
_entity.id
_entity.type
_entity.pdbx_description
1 polymer ?
#
loop_
_entity_poly.entity_id
_entity_poly.type
_entity_poly.pdbx_seq_one_letter_code
_entity_poly.pdbx_strand_id
1 'polypeptide(L)'
;MNLLKVVGIALPALIGTSLTAAADTVRLTNGCLLEGVAREEADRIVVEINIGTVTFSKNEVESIRKNPTILHQYLDRFALIGKSANADEVLQFVQWAEGNGITRDRSELLKRLIAIDPDHAWARKRLGFESYDGKWMTREEILKSKGFVLFEGKWVTAAEKEIVLGKRSEAKLKSQMAAMEEAAKRREEKKQKQEELRQRAEEELWIRQQLTASRYYRERYRRSTIDYPWWQVYEPYGSYIRSWGATSLYYPYSYRPYAYPSYGARCQPIIYTTGTILTPEEYKKSLK
;
A
#
# COMPACT_ATOMS: atom_id res chain seq x y z
N MET A 1 -84.26 -66.94 13.29
CA MET A 1 -83.79 -68.14 12.59
C MET A 1 -83.19 -67.70 11.26
N ASN A 2 -81.86 -67.86 11.13
CA ASN A 2 -81.05 -67.83 9.89
C ASN A 2 -80.92 -66.51 9.12
N LEU A 3 -79.79 -66.14 8.50
CA LEU A 3 -78.35 -66.38 8.67
C LEU A 3 -77.68 -65.50 7.58
N LEU A 4 -76.51 -64.94 7.90
CA LEU A 4 -75.62 -64.14 7.04
C LEU A 4 -75.53 -64.58 5.57
N LYS A 5 -75.39 -63.60 4.65
CA LYS A 5 -74.33 -63.59 3.61
C LYS A 5 -73.90 -62.14 3.27
N VAL A 6 -72.71 -61.77 3.72
CA VAL A 6 -71.94 -60.61 3.26
C VAL A 6 -71.24 -61.01 1.97
N VAL A 7 -71.45 -60.25 0.89
CA VAL A 7 -70.65 -60.37 -0.35
C VAL A 7 -69.90 -59.05 -0.51
N GLY A 8 -68.60 -59.13 -0.25
CA GLY A 8 -67.65 -58.03 -0.48
C GLY A 8 -67.32 -57.90 -1.96
N ILE A 9 -67.44 -56.70 -2.50
CA ILE A 9 -66.93 -56.34 -3.83
C ILE A 9 -65.55 -55.73 -3.60
N ALA A 10 -64.52 -56.50 -3.94
CA ALA A 10 -63.13 -56.09 -3.87
C ALA A 10 -62.81 -55.12 -5.01
N LEU A 11 -62.39 -53.91 -4.66
CA LEU A 11 -61.81 -52.91 -5.55
C LEU A 11 -60.33 -53.28 -5.79
N PRO A 12 -59.86 -53.55 -7.02
CA PRO A 12 -58.44 -53.71 -7.24
C PRO A 12 -57.80 -52.32 -7.20
N ALA A 13 -57.14 -52.02 -6.08
CA ALA A 13 -56.23 -50.90 -5.95
C ALA A 13 -55.05 -51.10 -6.92
N LEU A 14 -55.08 -50.40 -8.04
CA LEU A 14 -53.96 -50.30 -8.96
C LEU A 14 -52.87 -49.46 -8.26
N ILE A 15 -51.96 -50.14 -7.56
CA ILE A 15 -50.75 -49.53 -7.02
C ILE A 15 -49.90 -49.15 -8.23
N GLY A 16 -49.98 -47.88 -8.63
CA GLY A 16 -49.06 -47.29 -9.59
C GLY A 16 -47.65 -47.36 -9.01
N THR A 17 -46.87 -48.34 -9.45
CA THR A 17 -45.44 -48.36 -9.27
C THR A 17 -44.87 -47.19 -10.05
N SER A 18 -44.58 -46.10 -9.35
CA SER A 18 -43.67 -45.07 -9.84
C SER A 18 -42.35 -45.75 -10.16
N LEU A 19 -42.09 -46.06 -11.43
CA LEU A 19 -40.73 -46.30 -11.89
C LEU A 19 -39.99 -44.97 -11.76
N THR A 20 -39.37 -44.76 -10.60
CA THR A 20 -38.22 -43.87 -10.52
C THR A 20 -37.17 -44.48 -11.42
N ALA A 21 -37.08 -43.97 -12.65
CA ALA A 21 -35.97 -44.23 -13.55
C ALA A 21 -34.70 -43.79 -12.82
N ALA A 22 -34.02 -44.76 -12.21
CA ALA A 22 -32.78 -44.53 -11.50
C ALA A 22 -31.77 -43.99 -12.50
N ALA A 23 -30.98 -42.99 -12.11
CA ALA A 23 -29.90 -42.48 -12.93
C ALA A 23 -28.68 -43.44 -12.88
N ASP A 24 -27.78 -43.38 -13.88
CA ASP A 24 -26.40 -43.84 -13.72
C ASP A 24 -25.85 -43.24 -12.43
N THR A 25 -25.48 -44.08 -11.47
CA THR A 25 -25.00 -43.63 -10.18
C THR A 25 -23.61 -44.19 -9.93
N VAL A 26 -22.64 -43.29 -9.81
CA VAL A 26 -21.27 -43.59 -9.44
C VAL A 26 -21.15 -43.34 -7.95
N ARG A 27 -20.91 -44.40 -7.18
CA ARG A 27 -20.65 -44.32 -5.76
C ARG A 27 -19.15 -44.26 -5.53
N LEU A 28 -18.69 -43.21 -4.87
CA LEU A 28 -17.29 -43.04 -4.49
C LEU A 28 -17.02 -43.68 -3.13
N THR A 29 -15.77 -44.08 -2.87
CA THR A 29 -15.35 -44.71 -1.61
C THR A 29 -15.51 -43.78 -0.39
N ASN A 30 -15.59 -42.47 -0.60
CA ASN A 30 -15.90 -41.48 0.42
C ASN A 30 -17.41 -41.35 0.73
N GLY A 31 -18.27 -42.18 0.13
CA GLY A 31 -19.72 -42.18 0.31
C GLY A 31 -20.47 -41.15 -0.54
N CYS A 32 -19.78 -40.37 -1.38
CA CYS A 32 -20.42 -39.42 -2.29
C CYS A 32 -21.08 -40.17 -3.47
N LEU A 33 -22.27 -39.72 -3.82
CA LEU A 33 -23.07 -40.25 -4.92
C LEU A 33 -23.08 -39.24 -6.06
N LEU A 34 -22.60 -39.64 -7.23
CA LEU A 34 -22.57 -38.81 -8.43
C LEU A 34 -23.49 -39.38 -9.49
N GLU A 35 -24.37 -38.54 -10.01
CA GLU A 35 -25.25 -38.87 -11.13
C GLU A 35 -24.64 -38.36 -12.44
N GLY A 36 -24.36 -39.27 -13.38
CA GLY A 36 -23.66 -38.92 -14.61
C GLY A 36 -23.27 -40.14 -15.44
N VAL A 37 -22.87 -39.92 -16.69
CA VAL A 37 -22.46 -41.00 -17.61
C VAL A 37 -21.01 -41.37 -17.31
N ALA A 38 -20.78 -42.58 -16.80
CA ALA A 38 -19.44 -43.06 -16.47
C ALA A 38 -18.82 -43.84 -17.65
N ARG A 39 -17.63 -43.41 -18.07
CA ARG A 39 -16.76 -44.13 -19.02
C ARG A 39 -15.52 -44.62 -18.30
N GLU A 40 -15.22 -45.89 -18.48
CA GLU A 40 -14.01 -46.49 -17.94
C GLU A 40 -12.88 -46.40 -18.98
N GLU A 41 -11.80 -45.71 -18.62
CA GLU A 41 -10.54 -45.72 -19.35
C GLU A 41 -9.52 -46.59 -18.58
N ALA A 42 -8.38 -46.91 -19.21
CA ALA A 42 -7.42 -47.91 -18.72
C ALA A 42 -7.12 -47.84 -17.20
N ASP A 43 -6.84 -46.64 -16.68
CA ASP A 43 -6.48 -46.41 -15.27
C ASP A 43 -7.36 -45.37 -14.55
N ARG A 44 -8.39 -44.84 -15.24
CA ARG A 44 -9.24 -43.76 -14.71
C ARG A 44 -10.69 -43.96 -15.11
N ILE A 45 -11.59 -43.42 -14.29
CA ILE A 45 -13.03 -43.39 -14.58
C ILE A 45 -13.41 -41.94 -14.83
N VAL A 46 -13.89 -41.66 -16.05
CA VAL A 46 -14.34 -40.34 -16.47
C VAL A 46 -15.85 -40.29 -16.33
N VAL A 47 -16.36 -39.45 -15.44
CA VAL A 47 -17.79 -39.26 -15.18
C VAL A 47 -18.20 -37.93 -15.79
N GLU A 48 -19.04 -38.00 -16.82
CA GLU A 48 -19.69 -36.82 -17.38
C GLU A 48 -20.93 -36.49 -16.57
N ILE A 49 -21.03 -35.26 -16.06
CA ILE A 49 -22.16 -34.74 -15.29
C ILE A 49 -22.79 -33.52 -16.01
N ASN A 50 -23.92 -33.02 -15.50
CA ASN A 50 -24.70 -31.96 -16.15
C ASN A 50 -23.93 -30.62 -16.34
N ILE A 51 -22.95 -30.35 -15.48
CA ILE A 51 -22.15 -29.11 -15.47
C ILE A 51 -20.78 -29.27 -16.16
N GLY A 52 -20.32 -30.49 -16.40
CA GLY A 52 -18.99 -30.75 -16.95
C GLY A 52 -18.53 -32.18 -16.76
N THR A 53 -17.22 -32.40 -16.77
CA THR A 53 -16.62 -33.75 -16.68
C THR A 53 -15.71 -33.82 -15.47
N VAL A 54 -15.81 -34.91 -14.70
CA VAL A 54 -14.97 -35.19 -13.53
C VAL A 54 -14.24 -36.50 -13.75
N THR A 55 -12.97 -36.57 -13.36
CA THR A 55 -12.13 -37.77 -13.53
C THR A 55 -11.71 -38.30 -12.16
N PHE A 56 -11.88 -39.60 -11.95
CA PHE A 56 -11.53 -40.31 -10.73
C PHE A 56 -10.54 -41.44 -11.00
N SER A 57 -9.73 -41.80 -10.00
CA SER A 57 -8.97 -43.05 -10.05
C SER A 57 -9.90 -44.25 -9.80
N LYS A 58 -9.57 -45.42 -10.36
CA LYS A 58 -10.34 -46.66 -10.11
C LYS A 58 -10.48 -46.99 -8.62
N ASN A 59 -9.48 -46.65 -7.82
CA ASN A 59 -9.46 -46.89 -6.38
C ASN A 59 -10.43 -45.99 -5.60
N GLU A 60 -10.92 -44.91 -6.21
CA GLU A 60 -11.85 -43.95 -5.60
C GLU A 60 -13.32 -44.31 -5.89
N VAL A 61 -13.58 -45.28 -6.76
CA VAL A 61 -14.92 -45.66 -7.21
C VAL A 61 -15.30 -47.01 -6.59
N GLU A 62 -16.35 -47.00 -5.76
CA GLU A 62 -16.88 -48.18 -5.07
C GLU A 62 -17.78 -49.02 -5.98
N SER A 63 -18.68 -48.38 -6.73
CA SER A 63 -19.56 -49.08 -7.69
C SER A 63 -20.14 -48.13 -8.74
N ILE A 64 -20.43 -48.67 -9.92
CA ILE A 64 -21.08 -47.96 -11.02
C ILE A 64 -22.36 -48.71 -11.36
N ARG A 65 -23.52 -48.05 -11.21
CA ARG A 65 -24.78 -48.56 -11.78
C ARG A 65 -25.08 -47.81 -13.07
N LYS A 66 -25.36 -48.54 -14.14
CA LYS A 66 -25.71 -47.96 -15.45
C LYS A 66 -27.23 -47.99 -15.65
N ASN A 67 -27.88 -46.84 -15.67
CA ASN A 67 -29.25 -46.59 -16.05
C ASN A 67 -29.38 -45.32 -16.91
N PRO A 68 -30.28 -45.29 -17.91
CA PRO A 68 -30.44 -44.14 -18.79
C PRO A 68 -30.78 -42.86 -18.01
N THR A 69 -29.83 -41.92 -18.02
CA THR A 69 -29.96 -40.60 -17.39
C THR A 69 -30.52 -39.55 -18.35
N ILE A 70 -30.99 -38.43 -17.80
CA ILE A 70 -31.30 -37.23 -18.60
C ILE A 70 -30.08 -36.79 -19.42
N LEU A 71 -28.86 -37.01 -18.89
CA LEU A 71 -27.63 -36.73 -19.61
C LEU A 71 -27.41 -37.64 -20.83
N HIS A 72 -27.85 -38.91 -20.80
CA HIS A 72 -27.86 -39.75 -22.01
C HIS A 72 -28.75 -39.16 -23.09
N GLN A 73 -29.98 -38.77 -22.74
CA GLN A 73 -30.89 -38.12 -23.68
C GLN A 73 -30.31 -36.81 -24.22
N TYR A 74 -29.58 -36.07 -23.39
CA TYR A 74 -28.88 -34.87 -23.81
C TYR A 74 -27.80 -35.19 -24.85
N LEU A 75 -26.93 -36.15 -24.60
CA LEU A 75 -25.85 -36.52 -25.52
C LEU A 75 -26.39 -37.02 -26.87
N ASP A 76 -27.45 -37.84 -26.84
CA ASP A 76 -28.10 -38.35 -28.05
C ASP A 76 -28.70 -37.21 -28.87
N ARG A 77 -29.45 -36.30 -28.21
CA ARG A 77 -30.02 -35.12 -28.87
C ARG A 77 -28.93 -34.14 -29.35
N PHE A 78 -27.87 -33.96 -28.58
CA PHE A 78 -26.74 -33.10 -28.94
C PHE A 78 -26.05 -33.61 -30.20
N ALA A 79 -25.86 -34.93 -30.36
CA ALA A 79 -25.30 -35.52 -31.56
C ALA A 79 -26.18 -35.30 -32.80
N LEU A 80 -27.50 -35.31 -32.64
CA LEU A 80 -28.47 -35.02 -33.71
C LEU A 80 -28.46 -33.52 -34.09
N ILE A 81 -28.54 -32.64 -33.09
CA ILE A 81 -28.54 -31.18 -33.27
C ILE A 81 -27.19 -30.68 -33.78
N GLY A 82 -26.10 -31.37 -33.44
CA GLY A 82 -24.75 -31.09 -33.95
C GLY A 82 -24.68 -30.96 -35.47
N LYS A 83 -25.61 -31.60 -36.20
CA LYS A 83 -25.70 -31.57 -37.67
C LYS A 83 -26.80 -30.66 -38.21
N SER A 84 -27.67 -30.10 -37.37
CA SER A 84 -28.81 -29.27 -37.82
C SER A 84 -28.35 -27.86 -38.22
N ALA A 85 -28.93 -27.34 -39.31
CA ALA A 85 -28.75 -25.96 -39.76
C ALA A 85 -29.90 -25.03 -39.33
N ASN A 86 -30.88 -25.55 -38.58
CA ASN A 86 -32.09 -24.83 -38.21
C ASN A 86 -31.91 -24.17 -36.82
N ALA A 87 -32.12 -22.85 -36.75
CA ALA A 87 -32.00 -22.09 -35.51
C ALA A 87 -33.06 -22.52 -34.47
N ASP A 88 -34.30 -22.77 -34.89
CA ASP A 88 -35.40 -23.10 -33.98
C ASP A 88 -35.18 -24.45 -33.27
N GLU A 89 -34.64 -25.44 -33.98
CA GLU A 89 -34.29 -26.75 -33.41
C GLU A 89 -33.19 -26.64 -32.36
N VAL A 90 -32.16 -25.84 -32.65
CA VAL A 90 -31.07 -25.55 -31.69
C VAL A 90 -31.64 -24.82 -30.47
N LEU A 91 -32.52 -23.85 -30.67
CA LEU A 91 -33.16 -23.10 -29.58
C LEU A 91 -33.99 -23.99 -28.66
N GLN A 92 -34.86 -24.84 -29.22
CA GLN A 92 -35.69 -25.77 -28.45
C GLN A 92 -34.82 -26.74 -27.65
N PHE A 93 -33.72 -27.23 -28.23
CA PHE A 93 -32.77 -28.09 -27.54
C PHE A 93 -32.09 -27.36 -26.38
N VAL A 94 -31.62 -26.12 -26.57
CA VAL A 94 -31.02 -25.32 -25.50
C VAL A 94 -32.01 -25.08 -24.37
N GLN A 95 -33.26 -24.72 -24.68
CA GLN A 95 -34.30 -24.49 -23.67
C GLN A 95 -34.64 -25.77 -22.89
N TRP A 96 -34.72 -26.91 -23.58
CA TRP A 96 -34.91 -28.20 -22.93
C TRP A 96 -33.73 -28.54 -22.01
N ALA A 97 -32.49 -28.35 -22.46
CA ALA A 97 -31.30 -28.59 -21.65
C ALA A 97 -31.28 -27.72 -20.38
N GLU A 98 -31.58 -26.41 -20.53
CA GLU A 98 -31.67 -25.49 -19.39
C GLU A 98 -32.79 -25.88 -18.42
N GLY A 99 -33.96 -26.29 -18.92
CA GLY A 99 -35.08 -26.76 -18.09
C GLY A 99 -34.76 -28.02 -17.28
N ASN A 100 -33.78 -28.83 -17.73
CA ASN A 100 -33.29 -30.01 -17.03
C ASN A 100 -32.03 -29.74 -16.19
N GLY A 101 -31.60 -28.47 -16.05
CA GLY A 101 -30.42 -28.10 -15.28
C GLY A 101 -29.08 -28.46 -15.94
N ILE A 102 -29.10 -28.79 -17.23
CA ILE A 102 -27.89 -29.07 -18.02
C ILE A 102 -27.36 -27.76 -18.58
N THR A 103 -26.20 -27.33 -18.11
CA THR A 103 -25.61 -26.03 -18.46
C THR A 103 -24.32 -26.13 -19.27
N ARG A 104 -23.79 -27.36 -19.43
CA ARG A 104 -22.69 -27.65 -20.35
C ARG A 104 -23.02 -27.25 -21.79
N ASP A 105 -22.00 -26.86 -22.53
CA ASP A 105 -22.05 -26.55 -23.97
C ASP A 105 -23.01 -25.41 -24.37
N ARG A 106 -23.72 -24.80 -23.42
CA ARG A 106 -24.69 -23.72 -23.65
C ARG A 106 -24.09 -22.56 -24.41
N SER A 107 -22.92 -22.08 -23.98
CA SER A 107 -22.27 -20.93 -24.62
C SER A 107 -21.92 -21.20 -26.08
N GLU A 108 -21.57 -22.44 -26.42
CA GLU A 108 -21.26 -22.85 -27.80
C GLU A 108 -22.52 -22.95 -28.65
N LEU A 109 -23.58 -23.55 -28.11
CA LEU A 109 -24.88 -23.64 -28.77
C LEU A 109 -25.48 -22.25 -29.04
N LEU A 110 -25.36 -21.31 -28.10
CA LEU A 110 -25.80 -19.92 -28.28
C LEU A 110 -24.98 -19.18 -29.35
N LYS A 111 -23.66 -19.39 -29.40
CA LYS A 111 -22.80 -18.83 -30.46
C LYS A 111 -23.19 -19.39 -31.83
N ARG A 112 -23.50 -20.68 -31.91
CA ARG A 112 -24.01 -21.30 -33.13
C ARG A 112 -25.35 -20.72 -33.54
N LEU A 113 -26.25 -20.47 -32.60
CA LEU A 113 -27.54 -19.85 -32.88
C LEU A 113 -27.35 -18.47 -33.54
N ILE A 114 -26.40 -17.67 -33.04
CA ILE A 114 -26.04 -16.37 -33.64
C ILE A 114 -25.35 -16.52 -35.00
N ALA A 115 -24.62 -17.61 -35.23
CA ALA A 115 -24.02 -17.88 -36.53
C ALA A 115 -25.07 -18.24 -37.61
N ILE A 116 -26.18 -18.87 -37.22
CA ILE A 116 -27.30 -19.19 -38.11
C ILE A 116 -28.21 -17.97 -38.30
N ASP A 117 -28.61 -17.31 -37.20
CA ASP A 117 -29.40 -16.08 -37.20
C ASP A 117 -28.63 -14.97 -36.46
N PRO A 118 -27.95 -14.07 -37.20
CA PRO A 118 -27.18 -12.99 -36.63
C PRO A 118 -27.98 -12.03 -35.75
N ASP A 119 -29.29 -11.90 -35.91
CA ASP A 119 -30.12 -10.96 -35.14
C ASP A 119 -30.95 -11.64 -34.05
N HIS A 120 -30.63 -12.90 -33.74
CA HIS A 120 -31.35 -13.68 -32.73
C HIS A 120 -31.26 -13.06 -31.31
N ALA A 121 -32.24 -12.24 -30.96
CA ALA A 121 -32.24 -11.43 -29.76
C ALA A 121 -32.10 -12.23 -28.46
N TRP A 122 -32.73 -13.41 -28.39
CA TRP A 122 -32.68 -14.27 -27.20
C TRP A 122 -31.26 -14.80 -26.92
N ALA A 123 -30.56 -15.36 -27.91
CA ALA A 123 -29.21 -15.89 -27.72
C ALA A 123 -28.20 -14.79 -27.40
N ARG A 124 -28.31 -13.64 -28.06
CA ARG A 124 -27.46 -12.48 -27.79
C ARG A 124 -27.62 -11.98 -26.36
N LYS A 125 -28.86 -11.81 -25.89
CA LYS A 125 -29.13 -11.47 -24.48
C LYS A 125 -28.55 -12.51 -23.52
N ARG A 126 -28.67 -13.81 -23.84
CA ARG A 126 -28.16 -14.89 -23.00
C ARG A 126 -26.63 -14.93 -22.92
N LEU A 127 -25.93 -14.47 -23.96
CA LEU A 127 -24.48 -14.26 -23.99
C LEU A 127 -24.04 -12.92 -23.39
N GLY A 128 -24.97 -12.07 -22.93
CA GLY A 128 -24.66 -10.77 -22.32
C GLY A 128 -24.52 -9.59 -23.30
N PHE A 129 -24.95 -9.77 -24.56
CA PHE A 129 -25.11 -8.67 -25.49
C PHE A 129 -26.44 -7.93 -25.26
N GLU A 130 -26.41 -6.63 -25.43
CA GLU A 130 -27.55 -5.73 -25.34
C GLU A 130 -27.64 -4.93 -26.65
N SER A 131 -28.87 -4.70 -27.13
CA SER A 131 -29.07 -3.90 -28.33
C SER A 131 -29.01 -2.42 -27.94
N TYR A 132 -28.04 -1.70 -28.48
CA TYR A 132 -27.81 -0.29 -28.24
C TYR A 132 -27.53 0.41 -29.57
N ASP A 133 -28.31 1.44 -29.89
CA ASP A 133 -28.21 2.19 -31.15
C ASP A 133 -28.27 1.31 -32.42
N GLY A 134 -29.19 0.33 -32.42
CA GLY A 134 -29.36 -0.61 -33.53
C GLY A 134 -28.22 -1.62 -33.70
N LYS A 135 -27.27 -1.69 -32.76
CA LYS A 135 -26.14 -2.62 -32.80
C LYS A 135 -26.14 -3.48 -31.53
N TRP A 136 -25.75 -4.74 -31.70
CA TRP A 136 -25.53 -5.65 -30.57
C TRP A 136 -24.15 -5.40 -29.98
N MET A 137 -24.11 -4.89 -28.75
CA MET A 137 -22.88 -4.54 -28.04
C MET A 137 -22.86 -5.21 -26.68
N THR A 138 -21.66 -5.49 -26.17
CA THR A 138 -21.52 -5.93 -24.77
C THR A 138 -21.78 -4.77 -23.81
N ARG A 139 -22.13 -5.07 -22.55
CA ARG A 139 -22.34 -4.02 -21.55
C ARG A 139 -21.13 -3.08 -21.42
N GLU A 140 -19.93 -3.63 -21.53
CA GLU A 140 -18.68 -2.86 -21.48
C GLU A 140 -18.54 -1.91 -22.67
N GLU A 141 -18.87 -2.38 -23.88
CA GLU A 141 -18.87 -1.56 -25.09
C GLU A 141 -19.89 -0.42 -25.02
N ILE A 142 -21.07 -0.67 -24.46
CA ILE A 142 -22.10 0.37 -24.22
C ILE A 142 -21.60 1.42 -23.23
N LEU A 143 -20.90 1.00 -22.17
CA LEU A 143 -20.34 1.95 -21.20
C LEU A 143 -19.21 2.77 -21.83
N LYS A 144 -18.36 2.15 -22.64
CA LYS A 144 -17.32 2.84 -23.41
C LYS A 144 -17.90 3.85 -24.40
N SER A 145 -18.96 3.49 -25.13
CA SER A 145 -19.61 4.42 -26.08
C SER A 145 -20.26 5.62 -25.38
N LYS A 146 -20.70 5.45 -24.13
CA LYS A 146 -21.17 6.54 -23.25
C LYS A 146 -20.05 7.39 -22.62
N GLY A 147 -18.79 7.11 -22.91
CA GLY A 147 -17.64 7.86 -22.38
C GLY A 147 -17.15 7.39 -21.00
N PHE A 148 -17.59 6.23 -20.52
CA PHE A 148 -17.05 5.62 -19.31
C PHE A 148 -15.79 4.82 -19.64
N VAL A 149 -14.84 4.85 -18.72
CA VAL A 149 -13.58 4.12 -18.77
C VAL A 149 -13.47 3.26 -17.51
N LEU A 150 -13.05 2.01 -17.68
CA LEU A 150 -12.76 1.14 -16.55
C LEU A 150 -11.48 1.63 -15.86
N PHE A 151 -11.61 2.10 -14.61
CA PHE A 151 -10.51 2.54 -13.78
C PHE A 151 -10.64 1.89 -12.39
N GLU A 152 -9.63 1.12 -11.97
CA GLU A 152 -9.60 0.45 -10.67
C GLU A 152 -10.82 -0.44 -10.39
N GLY A 153 -11.28 -1.18 -11.40
CA GLY A 153 -12.43 -2.08 -11.30
C GLY A 153 -13.79 -1.38 -11.27
N LYS A 154 -13.83 -0.05 -11.45
CA LYS A 154 -15.07 0.73 -11.52
C LYS A 154 -15.17 1.48 -12.85
N TRP A 155 -16.38 1.59 -13.36
CA TRP A 155 -16.66 2.43 -14.52
C TRP A 155 -16.76 3.88 -14.05
N VAL A 156 -15.81 4.71 -14.48
CA VAL A 156 -15.76 6.14 -14.16
C VAL A 156 -15.75 6.93 -15.45
N THR A 157 -16.15 8.20 -15.42
CA THR A 157 -15.98 9.08 -16.57
C THR A 157 -14.50 9.41 -16.79
N ALA A 158 -14.14 9.77 -18.03
CA ALA A 158 -12.76 10.19 -18.32
C ALA A 158 -12.32 11.39 -17.45
N ALA A 159 -13.22 12.35 -17.21
CA ALA A 159 -12.96 13.50 -16.36
C ALA A 159 -12.71 13.10 -14.88
N GLU A 160 -13.49 12.18 -14.33
CA GLU A 160 -13.27 11.68 -12.97
C GLU A 160 -11.91 10.99 -12.82
N LYS A 161 -11.51 10.18 -13.80
CA LYS A 161 -10.20 9.54 -13.84
C LYS A 161 -9.08 10.59 -13.80
N GLU A 162 -9.18 11.64 -14.60
CA GLU A 162 -8.20 12.72 -14.61
C GLU A 162 -8.12 13.46 -13.27
N ILE A 163 -9.26 13.73 -12.63
CA ILE A 163 -9.29 14.35 -11.30
C ILE A 163 -8.56 13.47 -10.27
N VAL A 164 -8.81 12.16 -10.28
CA VAL A 164 -8.15 11.22 -9.34
C VAL A 164 -6.64 11.17 -9.60
N LEU A 165 -6.22 11.09 -10.87
CA LEU A 165 -4.81 11.09 -11.23
C LEU A 165 -4.12 12.41 -10.88
N GLY A 166 -4.79 13.53 -11.11
CA GLY A 166 -4.34 14.87 -10.72
C GLY A 166 -4.07 14.95 -9.23
N LYS A 167 -5.04 14.58 -8.40
CA LYS A 167 -4.89 14.53 -6.94
C LYS A 167 -3.74 13.62 -6.49
N ARG A 168 -3.56 12.46 -7.13
CA ARG A 168 -2.43 11.56 -6.84
C ARG A 168 -1.08 12.16 -7.22
N SER A 169 -1.01 12.83 -8.37
CA SER A 169 0.21 13.50 -8.82
C SER A 169 0.60 14.65 -7.89
N GLU A 170 -0.37 15.46 -7.46
CA GLU A 170 -0.18 16.54 -6.50
C GLU A 170 0.26 16.00 -5.13
N ALA A 171 -0.38 14.95 -4.64
CA ALA A 171 0.01 14.31 -3.38
C ALA A 171 1.44 13.74 -3.45
N LYS A 172 1.80 13.13 -4.58
CA LYS A 172 3.15 12.62 -4.82
C LYS A 172 4.17 13.77 -4.83
N LEU A 173 3.91 14.85 -5.56
CA LEU A 173 4.76 16.03 -5.59
C LEU A 173 4.94 16.62 -4.19
N LYS A 174 3.85 16.80 -3.44
CA LYS A 174 3.90 17.28 -2.04
C LYS A 174 4.76 16.37 -1.15
N SER A 175 4.60 15.05 -1.26
CA SER A 175 5.39 14.09 -0.49
C SER A 175 6.89 14.13 -0.87
N GLN A 176 7.20 14.30 -2.16
CA GLN A 176 8.57 14.41 -2.65
C GLN A 176 9.22 15.71 -2.20
N MET A 177 8.49 16.82 -2.24
CA MET A 177 8.95 18.11 -1.74
C MET A 177 9.22 18.05 -0.24
N ALA A 178 8.31 17.48 0.55
CA ALA A 178 8.51 17.30 1.99
C ALA A 178 9.73 16.42 2.30
N ALA A 179 9.90 15.30 1.57
CA ALA A 179 11.07 14.44 1.72
C ALA A 179 12.38 15.15 1.33
N MET A 180 12.36 16.00 0.29
CA MET A 180 13.50 16.79 -0.13
C MET A 180 13.86 17.86 0.91
N GLU A 181 12.86 18.53 1.48
CA GLU A 181 13.04 19.53 2.54
C GLU A 181 13.63 18.89 3.81
N GLU A 182 13.09 17.74 4.25
CA GLU A 182 13.66 16.99 5.36
C GLU A 182 15.09 16.54 5.07
N ALA A 183 15.36 16.04 3.86
CA ALA A 183 16.71 15.64 3.47
C ALA A 183 17.68 16.83 3.47
N ALA A 184 17.22 18.03 3.08
CA ALA A 184 18.00 19.25 3.15
C ALA A 184 18.30 19.64 4.60
N LYS A 185 17.30 19.63 5.49
CA LYS A 185 17.48 19.88 6.93
C LYS A 185 18.48 18.90 7.56
N ARG A 186 18.33 17.59 7.31
CA ARG A 186 19.27 16.57 7.81
C ARG A 186 20.70 16.76 7.27
N ARG A 187 20.85 17.23 6.03
CA ARG A 187 22.17 17.55 5.47
C ARG A 187 22.80 18.74 6.19
N GLU A 188 22.00 19.77 6.47
CA GLU A 188 22.48 20.96 7.16
C GLU A 188 22.86 20.65 8.62
N GLU A 189 22.02 19.91 9.35
CA GLU A 189 22.32 19.43 10.70
C GLU A 189 23.61 18.59 10.72
N LYS A 190 23.81 17.70 9.73
CA LYS A 190 25.05 16.93 9.61
C LYS A 190 26.26 17.82 9.38
N LYS A 191 26.15 18.83 8.52
CA LYS A 191 27.23 19.81 8.31
C LYS A 191 27.54 20.58 9.58
N GLN A 192 26.52 21.08 10.27
CA GLN A 192 26.67 21.79 11.54
C GLN A 192 27.35 20.92 12.59
N LYS A 193 26.90 19.67 12.74
CA LYS A 193 27.52 18.72 13.66
C LYS A 193 28.96 18.38 13.27
N GLN A 194 29.24 18.26 11.97
CA GLN A 194 30.60 18.01 11.48
C GLN A 194 31.51 19.22 11.73
N GLU A 195 30.99 20.43 11.56
CA GLU A 195 31.73 21.67 11.84
C GLU A 195 31.97 21.85 13.35
N GLU A 196 30.98 21.55 14.18
CA GLU A 196 31.14 21.53 15.63
C GLU A 196 32.20 20.51 16.08
N LEU A 197 32.21 19.32 15.48
CA LEU A 197 33.25 18.31 15.73
C LEU A 197 34.63 18.79 15.28
N ARG A 198 34.73 19.52 14.16
CA ARG A 198 35.99 20.13 13.70
C ARG A 198 36.49 21.18 14.70
N GLN A 199 35.61 22.08 15.13
CA GLN A 199 35.96 23.11 16.11
C GLN A 199 36.44 22.50 17.43
N ARG A 200 35.74 21.47 17.94
CA ARG A 200 36.17 20.73 19.14
C ARG A 200 37.54 20.08 18.96
N ALA A 201 37.80 19.44 17.81
CA ALA A 201 39.10 18.84 17.53
C ALA A 201 40.23 19.87 17.44
N GLU A 202 39.96 21.03 16.84
CA GLU A 202 40.92 22.15 16.78
C GLU A 202 41.20 22.73 18.16
N GLU A 203 40.18 22.88 19.00
CA GLU A 203 40.33 23.32 20.39
C GLU A 203 41.16 22.33 21.20
N GLU A 204 40.90 21.03 21.09
CA GLU A 204 41.69 19.98 21.73
C GLU A 204 43.16 20.01 21.26
N LEU A 205 43.40 20.20 19.97
CA LEU A 205 44.73 20.35 19.41
C LEU A 205 45.44 21.59 19.97
N TRP A 206 44.75 22.73 20.05
CA TRP A 206 45.29 23.97 20.60
C TRP A 206 45.66 23.81 22.09
N ILE A 207 44.76 23.24 22.90
CA ILE A 207 45.02 22.94 24.32
C ILE A 207 46.24 22.01 24.44
N ARG A 208 46.32 20.97 23.60
CA ARG A 208 47.44 20.02 23.60
C ARG A 208 48.77 20.67 23.24
N GLN A 209 48.78 21.59 22.28
CA GLN A 209 49.96 22.38 21.90
C GLN A 209 50.41 23.30 23.05
N GLN A 210 49.47 24.02 23.69
CA GLN A 210 49.75 24.86 24.86
C GLN A 210 50.37 24.06 26.01
N LEU A 211 49.80 22.89 26.35
CA LEU A 211 50.30 22.02 27.41
C LEU A 211 51.68 21.43 27.08
N THR A 212 51.93 21.04 25.83
CA THR A 212 53.23 20.52 25.40
C THR A 212 54.31 21.60 25.39
N ALA A 213 54.01 22.81 24.92
CA ALA A 213 54.91 23.96 25.01
C ALA A 213 55.22 24.32 26.48
N SER A 214 54.22 24.30 27.36
CA SER A 214 54.39 24.52 28.80
C SER A 214 55.26 23.45 29.46
N ARG A 215 55.08 22.17 29.10
CA ARG A 215 55.97 21.08 29.54
C ARG A 215 57.40 21.26 29.03
N TYR A 216 57.57 21.62 27.76
CA TYR A 216 58.88 21.88 27.16
C TYR A 216 59.62 23.04 27.86
N TYR A 217 58.94 24.15 28.15
CA TYR A 217 59.52 25.26 28.91
C TYR A 217 59.84 24.88 30.36
N ARG A 218 58.95 24.12 31.03
CA ARG A 218 59.19 23.65 32.40
C ARG A 218 60.40 22.72 32.50
N GLU A 219 60.57 21.81 31.53
CA GLU A 219 61.72 20.89 31.50
C GLU A 219 63.03 21.60 31.12
N ARG A 220 62.97 22.63 30.26
CA ARG A 220 64.13 23.48 29.92
C ARG A 220 64.59 24.32 31.11
N TYR A 221 63.66 24.92 31.86
CA TYR A 221 64.00 25.66 33.09
C TYR A 221 64.52 24.74 34.19
N ARG A 222 64.05 23.48 34.26
CA ARG A 222 64.62 22.48 35.17
C ARG A 222 66.06 22.10 34.80
N ARG A 223 66.44 22.18 33.52
CA ARG A 223 67.82 21.93 33.03
C ARG A 223 68.73 23.15 33.02
N SER A 224 68.19 24.38 33.05
CA SER A 224 68.98 25.62 33.08
C SER A 224 69.22 26.17 34.49
N THR A 225 68.75 25.50 35.54
CA THR A 225 69.23 25.71 36.91
C THR A 225 70.60 25.04 37.07
N ILE A 226 71.56 25.48 36.26
CA ILE A 226 72.96 25.44 36.67
C ILE A 226 73.09 26.59 37.65
N ASP A 227 73.23 26.20 38.90
CA ASP A 227 73.66 26.94 40.07
C ASP A 227 74.65 28.06 39.69
N TYR A 228 74.16 29.31 39.65
CA TYR A 228 75.00 30.48 39.80
C TYR A 228 74.76 31.00 41.21
N PRO A 229 75.65 30.70 42.16
CA PRO A 229 75.55 31.26 43.48
C PRO A 229 75.97 32.73 43.43
N TRP A 230 75.62 33.48 44.48
CA TRP A 230 76.02 34.88 44.74
C TRP A 230 75.32 35.93 43.86
N TRP A 231 74.29 36.60 44.39
CA TRP A 231 74.32 38.03 44.75
C TRP A 231 73.09 38.39 45.59
N GLN A 232 73.35 39.27 46.55
CA GLN A 232 72.60 39.50 47.78
C GLN A 232 71.33 40.34 47.59
N VAL A 233 70.33 40.03 48.41
CA VAL A 233 69.20 40.90 48.74
C VAL A 233 69.76 42.11 49.51
N TYR A 234 69.56 43.31 48.96
CA TYR A 234 69.77 44.58 49.66
C TYR A 234 68.44 45.32 49.67
N GLU A 235 67.75 45.29 50.82
CA GLU A 235 66.77 46.31 51.19
C GLU A 235 67.35 47.10 52.36
N PRO A 236 67.20 48.43 52.35
CA PRO A 236 66.86 49.08 53.62
C PRO A 236 65.82 50.21 53.46
N TYR A 237 64.84 50.21 54.38
CA TYR A 237 64.11 51.35 55.01
C TYR A 237 63.59 52.49 54.08
N GLY A 238 62.32 52.90 54.08
CA GLY A 238 61.43 53.07 55.21
C GLY A 238 60.99 54.55 55.32
N SER A 239 59.76 54.84 54.91
CA SER A 239 58.82 55.86 55.44
C SER A 239 58.86 57.38 55.08
N TYR A 240 57.63 57.94 55.03
CA TYR A 240 57.13 59.34 55.06
C TYR A 240 56.99 60.17 53.77
N ILE A 241 55.77 60.68 53.50
CA ILE A 241 55.37 62.11 53.57
C ILE A 241 53.85 62.31 53.30
N ARG A 242 53.26 63.27 54.04
CA ARG A 242 51.87 63.77 54.03
C ARG A 242 51.50 64.62 52.80
N SER A 243 50.20 64.85 52.68
CA SER A 243 49.44 65.66 51.72
C SER A 243 49.81 67.15 51.57
N TRP A 244 49.37 67.71 50.42
CA TRP A 244 49.03 69.10 50.04
C TRP A 244 49.87 69.70 48.90
N GLY A 245 49.18 70.32 47.94
CA GLY A 245 49.70 71.44 47.15
C GLY A 245 49.88 71.17 45.67
N ALA A 246 49.11 71.89 44.86
CA ALA A 246 49.15 71.91 43.40
C ALA A 246 50.43 72.55 42.81
N THR A 247 50.48 72.56 41.47
CA THR A 247 51.44 73.19 40.51
C THR A 247 52.67 72.34 40.16
N SER A 248 53.18 72.26 38.94
CA SER A 248 52.73 72.53 37.57
C SER A 248 53.84 72.01 36.63
N LEU A 249 53.49 71.73 35.38
CA LEU A 249 54.35 71.64 34.17
C LEU A 249 55.27 70.42 34.00
N TYR A 250 54.88 69.52 33.08
CA TYR A 250 55.73 69.22 31.91
C TYR A 250 54.89 68.64 30.75
N TYR A 251 54.95 69.31 29.60
CA TYR A 251 54.36 68.92 28.31
C TYR A 251 55.25 67.86 27.63
N PRO A 252 54.69 67.03 26.73
CA PRO A 252 55.30 66.99 25.41
C PRO A 252 54.29 67.07 24.25
N TYR A 253 54.73 67.78 23.21
CA TYR A 253 54.04 68.03 21.96
C TYR A 253 54.17 66.83 20.99
N SER A 254 53.02 66.47 20.45
CA SER A 254 52.64 65.78 19.20
C SER A 254 53.66 65.46 18.08
N TYR A 255 53.39 64.38 17.33
CA TYR A 255 52.93 64.47 15.93
C TYR A 255 52.15 63.20 15.49
N ARG A 256 51.00 63.41 14.82
CA ARG A 256 50.10 62.40 14.18
C ARG A 256 50.52 62.14 12.72
N PRO A 257 50.06 61.06 12.06
CA PRO A 257 48.88 61.11 11.15
C PRO A 257 48.07 59.78 11.15
N TYR A 258 46.87 59.55 10.60
CA TYR A 258 45.73 60.28 10.02
C TYR A 258 44.55 59.28 10.03
N ALA A 259 43.30 59.75 10.08
CA ALA A 259 42.07 58.95 10.08
C ALA A 259 41.41 58.91 8.70
N TYR A 260 40.57 57.89 8.43
CA TYR A 260 39.26 58.05 7.74
C TYR A 260 38.22 57.07 8.34
N PRO A 261 36.91 57.38 8.23
CA PRO A 261 35.87 57.01 9.20
C PRO A 261 34.77 56.08 8.62
N SER A 262 33.94 55.51 9.50
CA SER A 262 32.54 55.20 9.16
C SER A 262 31.63 55.20 10.40
N TYR A 263 30.63 56.08 10.37
CA TYR A 263 29.32 56.08 11.04
C TYR A 263 28.79 54.66 11.34
N GLY A 264 28.05 54.32 12.41
CA GLY A 264 27.29 55.08 13.40
C GLY A 264 26.03 54.25 13.76
N ALA A 265 25.60 54.29 15.03
CA ALA A 265 24.40 53.68 15.65
C ALA A 265 24.51 52.20 16.09
N ARG A 266 24.22 51.76 17.32
CA ARG A 266 23.77 52.35 18.60
C ARG A 266 24.16 51.35 19.70
N CYS A 267 24.92 51.77 20.72
CA CYS A 267 24.97 51.07 22.00
C CYS A 267 24.61 52.07 23.08
N GLN A 268 23.57 51.77 23.86
CA GLN A 268 23.10 52.59 24.97
C GLN A 268 24.12 52.59 26.12
N PRO A 269 24.27 53.70 26.87
CA PRO A 269 25.19 53.75 28.00
C PRO A 269 24.58 53.07 29.23
N ILE A 270 25.31 52.13 29.81
CA ILE A 270 25.04 51.59 31.15
C ILE A 270 25.66 52.58 32.15
N ILE A 271 24.79 53.29 32.88
CA ILE A 271 25.19 54.16 33.98
C ILE A 271 25.34 53.27 35.22
N TYR A 272 26.53 53.25 35.80
CA TYR A 272 26.74 52.69 37.14
C TYR A 272 26.29 53.72 38.17
N THR A 273 25.14 53.50 38.80
CA THR A 273 24.78 54.17 40.05
C THR A 273 24.99 53.21 41.21
N THR A 274 25.81 53.63 42.16
CA THR A 274 26.02 52.99 43.46
C THR A 274 24.68 52.75 44.18
N GLY A 275 24.37 51.51 44.52
CA GLY A 275 23.28 51.16 45.44
C GLY A 275 22.46 49.95 45.01
N THR A 276 22.72 48.82 45.68
CA THR A 276 21.84 47.65 45.88
C THR A 276 21.33 46.91 44.62
N ILE A 277 21.79 45.66 44.45
CA ILE A 277 21.37 44.79 43.34
C ILE A 277 19.92 44.35 43.58
N LEU A 278 18.99 44.89 42.80
CA LEU A 278 17.60 44.42 42.73
C LEU A 278 17.51 43.17 41.86
N THR A 279 16.70 42.22 42.28
CA THR A 279 16.41 41.02 41.49
C THR A 279 15.52 41.37 40.27
N PRO A 280 15.52 40.56 39.20
CA PRO A 280 14.79 40.88 37.96
C PRO A 280 13.27 41.11 38.15
N GLU A 281 12.67 40.57 39.21
CA GLU A 281 11.26 40.81 39.54
C GLU A 281 11.01 42.17 40.18
N GLU A 282 11.95 42.68 40.98
CA GLU A 282 11.83 43.98 41.66
C GLU A 282 11.95 45.15 40.66
N TYR A 283 12.75 44.99 39.61
CA TYR A 283 12.86 45.97 38.51
C TYR A 283 11.56 46.12 37.70
N LYS A 284 10.80 45.04 37.53
CA LYS A 284 9.50 45.10 36.81
C LYS A 284 8.42 45.83 37.61
N LYS A 285 8.56 45.95 38.92
CA LYS A 285 7.56 46.55 39.82
C LYS A 285 7.73 48.07 39.96
N SER A 286 8.91 48.62 39.68
CA SER A 286 9.18 50.07 39.73
C SER A 286 8.78 50.83 38.46
N LEU A 287 8.34 50.12 37.41
CA LEU A 287 7.92 50.70 36.12
C LEU A 287 6.39 50.86 35.98
N LYS A 288 5.62 50.75 37.06
CA LYS A 288 4.19 51.11 37.14
C LYS A 288 4.01 52.24 38.15
#